data_AF-A0A661GET9-F1
#
_entry.id   AF-A0A661GET9-F1
#
_cell.length_a   1.000
_cell.length_b   1.000
_cell.length_c   1.000
_cell.angle_alpha   90.00
_cell.angle_beta   90.00
_cell.angle_gamma   90.00
#
_symmetry.space_group_name_H-M   'P 1'
#
loop_
_entity.id
_entity.type
_entity.pdbx_description
1 polymer ?
#
loop_
_entity_poly.entity_id
_entity_poly.type
_entity_poly.pdbx_seq_one_letter_code
_entity_poly.pdbx_strand_id
1 'polypeptide(L)' 'LLVNGTTRALVLFGGLGIWALLEIVLINKRDGAYTKPDSPDFSEELKGTFISAGFLLFILFLHPYFAGVTPFPR' A
#
# COMPACT_ATOMS: atom_id res chain seq x y z
N LEU A 1 -16.75 5.15 13.03
CA LEU A 1 -16.24 5.96 14.17
C LEU A 1 -17.31 6.91 14.66
N LEU A 2 -17.78 7.84 13.81
CA LEU A 2 -18.98 8.65 14.07
C LEU A 2 -20.24 7.77 14.20
N VAL A 3 -20.33 6.69 13.41
CA VAL A 3 -21.46 5.73 13.43
C VAL A 3 -21.56 4.91 14.73
N ASN A 4 -20.45 4.66 15.44
CA ASN A 4 -20.45 3.97 16.74
C ASN A 4 -20.42 4.93 17.95
N GLY A 5 -20.11 6.22 17.76
CA GLY A 5 -20.29 7.28 18.77
C GLY A 5 -19.35 7.33 19.98
N THR A 6 -18.35 6.44 20.11
CA THR A 6 -17.51 6.41 21.32
C THR A 6 -16.41 7.48 21.32
N THR A 7 -16.31 8.28 22.39
CA THR A 7 -15.31 9.36 22.56
C THR A 7 -13.86 8.88 22.36
N ARG A 8 -13.54 7.66 22.83
CA ARG A 8 -12.19 7.07 22.69
C ARG A 8 -11.76 6.93 21.22
N ALA A 9 -12.68 6.47 20.39
CA ALA A 9 -12.43 6.30 18.96
C ALA A 9 -12.33 7.65 18.25
N LEU A 10 -13.09 8.66 18.67
CA LEU A 10 -12.95 10.01 18.10
C LEU A 10 -11.59 10.63 18.41
N VAL A 11 -11.09 10.47 19.64
CA VAL A 11 -9.76 10.98 20.02
C VAL A 11 -8.65 10.25 19.27
N LEU A 12 -8.69 8.92 19.22
CA LEU A 12 -7.67 8.14 18.53
C LEU A 12 -7.61 8.49 17.03
N PHE A 13 -8.73 8.38 16.33
CA PHE A 13 -8.74 8.54 14.88
C PHE A 13 -8.73 10.01 14.46
N GLY A 14 -9.32 10.91 15.25
CA GLY A 14 -9.20 12.35 15.02
C GLY A 14 -7.76 12.83 15.23
N GLY A 15 -7.09 12.34 16.28
CA GLY A 15 -5.67 12.59 16.52
C GLY A 15 -4.79 12.09 15.38
N LEU A 16 -4.98 10.84 14.93
CA LEU A 16 -4.29 10.30 13.77
C LEU A 16 -4.58 11.09 12.49
N GLY A 17 -5.82 11.56 12.31
CA GLY A 17 -6.20 12.38 11.15
C GLY A 17 -5.50 13.74 11.14
N ILE A 18 -5.49 14.45 12.27
CA ILE A 18 -4.76 15.72 12.41
C ILE A 18 -3.26 15.49 12.21
N TRP A 19 -2.71 14.44 12.83
CA TRP A 19 -1.31 14.09 12.69
C TRP A 19 -0.92 13.78 11.23
N ALA A 20 -1.72 12.99 10.51
CA ALA A 20 -1.48 12.70 9.09
C ALA A 20 -1.51 13.96 8.21
N LEU A 21 -2.46 14.88 8.45
CA LEU A 21 -2.51 16.15 7.72
C LEU A 21 -1.25 17.00 7.98
N LEU A 22 -0.79 17.04 9.24
CA LEU A 22 0.46 17.72 9.59
C LEU A 22 1.65 17.06 8.92
N GLU A 23 1.75 15.73 8.93
CA GLU A 23 2.84 15.01 8.27
C GLU A 23 2.90 15.30 6.78
N ILE A 24 1.77 15.28 6.07
CA ILE A 24 1.73 15.60 4.63
C ILE A 24 2.36 16.98 4.38
N VAL A 25 1.95 18.01 5.13
CA VAL A 25 2.48 19.37 4.96
C VAL A 25 3.96 19.46 5.34
N LEU A 26 4.34 18.88 6.48
CA LEU A 26 5.70 18.95 7.01
C LEU A 26 6.69 18.18 6.12
N ILE A 27 6.30 17.00 5.64
CA ILE A 27 7.11 16.18 4.73
C ILE A 27 7.25 16.87 3.39
N ASN A 28 6.15 17.35 2.77
CA ASN A 28 6.23 18.08 1.51
C ASN A 28 7.11 19.33 1.61
N LYS A 29 7.06 20.04 2.76
CA LYS A 29 7.93 21.19 3.00
C LYS A 29 9.40 20.80 3.18
N ARG A 30 9.68 19.67 3.83
CA ARG A 30 11.04 19.14 4.04
C ARG A 30 11.66 18.63 2.75
N ASP A 31 10.91 17.84 1.99
CA ASP A 31 11.39 17.11 0.81
C ASP A 31 11.33 17.99 -0.46
N GLY A 32 10.53 19.06 -0.43
CA GLY A 32 10.43 20.03 -1.52
C GLY A 32 9.57 19.53 -2.68
N ALA A 33 9.72 20.18 -3.84
CA ALA A 33 8.97 19.81 -5.03
C ALA A 33 9.43 18.46 -5.57
N TYR A 34 8.49 17.51 -5.71
CA TYR A 34 8.76 16.22 -6.33
C TYR A 34 9.23 16.42 -7.78
N THR A 35 10.46 16.00 -8.07
CA THR A 35 10.99 15.93 -9.43
C THR A 35 10.67 14.55 -9.99
N LYS A 36 9.75 14.49 -10.96
CA LYS A 36 9.37 13.22 -11.57
C LYS A 36 10.58 12.70 -12.38
N PRO A 37 11.11 11.50 -12.07
CA PRO A 37 12.13 10.90 -12.90
C PRO A 37 11.56 10.56 -14.28
N ASP A 38 12.42 10.47 -15.28
CA ASP A 38 12.02 10.05 -16.63
C ASP A 38 11.34 8.67 -16.58
N SER A 39 10.36 8.47 -17.46
CA SER A 39 9.68 7.18 -17.55
C SER A 39 10.70 6.10 -17.90
N PRO A 40 10.66 4.94 -17.21
CA PRO A 40 11.56 3.83 -17.53
C PRO A 40 11.34 3.36 -18.97
N ASP A 41 12.39 2.79 -19.56
CA ASP A 41 12.28 2.18 -20.88
C ASP A 41 11.26 1.03 -20.85
N PHE A 42 10.60 0.77 -21.98
CA PHE A 42 9.59 -0.27 -22.11
C PHE A 42 10.13 -1.65 -21.69
N SER A 43 11.42 -1.89 -21.92
CA SER A 43 12.09 -3.12 -21.51
C SER A 43 12.14 -3.31 -19.98
N GLU A 44 12.27 -2.23 -19.20
CA GLU A 44 12.29 -2.25 -17.74
C GLU A 44 10.90 -2.46 -17.16
N GLU A 45 9.89 -1.81 -17.73
CA GLU A 45 8.48 -2.04 -17.36
C GLU A 45 8.08 -3.50 -17.59
N LEU A 46 8.50 -4.07 -18.72
CA LEU A 46 8.22 -5.46 -19.06
C LEU A 46 8.90 -6.43 -18.08
N LYS A 47 10.18 -6.19 -17.73
CA LYS A 47 10.90 -6.95 -16.71
C LYS A 47 10.17 -6.92 -15.36
N GLY A 48 9.78 -5.72 -14.90
CA GLY A 48 9.04 -5.56 -13.65
C GLY A 48 7.70 -6.28 -13.64
N THR A 49 6.98 -6.22 -14.76
CA THR A 49 5.70 -6.93 -14.94
C THR A 49 5.88 -8.45 -14.85
N PHE A 50 6.90 -9.02 -15.51
CA PHE A 50 7.15 -10.46 -15.43
C PHE A 50 7.62 -10.91 -14.04
N ILE A 51 8.46 -10.12 -13.37
CA ILE A 51 8.92 -10.43 -12.01
C ILE A 51 7.73 -10.43 -11.04
N SER A 52 6.90 -9.38 -11.07
CA SER A 52 5.73 -9.28 -10.21
C SER A 52 4.70 -10.37 -10.47
N ALA A 53 4.40 -10.67 -11.74
CA ALA A 53 3.52 -11.78 -12.10
C ALA A 53 4.08 -13.13 -11.62
N GLY A 54 5.38 -13.36 -11.80
CA GLY A 54 6.05 -14.57 -11.32
C GLY A 54 5.99 -14.70 -9.80
N PHE A 55 6.23 -13.62 -9.06
CA PHE A 55 6.15 -13.61 -7.61
C PHE A 55 4.72 -13.85 -7.10
N LEU A 56 3.72 -13.27 -7.77
CA LEU A 56 2.31 -13.52 -7.47
C LEU A 56 1.93 -14.99 -7.72
N LEU A 57 2.36 -15.56 -8.84
CA LEU A 57 2.15 -16.99 -9.13
C LEU A 57 2.86 -17.89 -8.11
N PHE A 58 4.08 -17.52 -7.70
CA PHE A 58 4.81 -18.21 -6.66
C PHE A 58 4.05 -18.19 -5.33
N ILE A 59 3.55 -17.04 -4.88
CA ILE A 59 2.73 -16.95 -3.67
C ILE A 59 1.44 -17.77 -3.80
N LEU A 60 0.74 -17.70 -4.93
CA LEU A 60 -0.48 -18.48 -5.17
C LEU A 60 -0.20 -19.99 -5.12
N PHE A 61 0.95 -20.43 -5.63
CA PHE A 61 1.40 -21.82 -5.55
C PHE A 61 1.71 -22.23 -4.11
N LEU A 62 2.34 -21.35 -3.31
CA LEU A 62 2.62 -21.63 -1.90
C LEU A 62 1.41 -21.42 -0.97
N HIS A 63 0.35 -20.75 -1.42
CA HIS A 63 -0.82 -20.42 -0.61
C HIS A 63 -1.46 -21.65 0.08
N PRO A 64 -1.62 -22.83 -0.57
CA PRO A 64 -2.14 -24.01 0.09
C PRO A 64 -1.26 -24.51 1.24
N TYR A 65 0.06 -24.31 1.16
CA TYR A 65 1.00 -24.76 2.18
C TYR A 65 1.00 -23.87 3.43
N PHE A 66 0.77 -22.56 3.27
CA PHE A 66 0.74 -21.62 4.40
C PHE A 66 -0.68 -21.34 4.94
N ALA A 67 -1.67 -21.23 4.06
CA ALA A 67 -3.04 -20.85 4.42
C ALA A 67 -4.00 -22.05 4.52
N GLY A 68 -3.59 -23.24 4.06
CA GLY A 68 -4.40 -24.47 4.14
C GLY A 68 -5.62 -24.49 3.20
N VAL A 69 -5.79 -23.48 2.34
CA VAL A 69 -6.88 -23.38 1.36
C VAL A 69 -6.33 -22.99 -0.01
N THR A 70 -6.99 -23.44 -1.08
CA THR A 70 -6.62 -23.06 -2.45
C THR A 70 -7.19 -21.68 -2.78
N PRO A 71 -6.40 -20.76 -3.38
CA PRO A 71 -6.92 -19.46 -3.83
C PRO A 71 -8.06 -19.59 -4.84
N PHE A 72 -8.04 -20.65 -5.63
CA PHE A 72 -9.07 -20.96 -6.61
C PHE A 72 -9.92 -22.13 -6.08
N PRO A 73 -11.21 -21.94 -5.83
CA PRO A 73 -12.15 -23.04 -5.63
C PRO A 73 -12.35 -23.78 -6.95
N ARG A 74 -12.44 -25.11 -6.85
CA ARG A 74 -12.76 -26.01 -7.96
C ARG A 74 -14.27 -26.16 -8.11
#